data_AF-A0A961AE05-F1
#
_entry.id   AF-A0A961AE05-F1
#
_cell.length_a   1.000
_cell.length_b   1.000
_cell.length_c   1.000
_cell.angle_alpha   90.00
_cell.angle_beta   90.00
_cell.angle_gamma   90.00
#
_symmetry.space_group_name_H-M   'P 1'
#
loop_
_entity.id
_entity.type
_entity.pdbx_description
1 polymer ?
#
loop_
_entity_poly.entity_id
_entity_poly.type
_entity_poly.pdbx_seq_one_letter_code
_entity_poly.pdbx_strand_id
1 'polypeptide(L)'
;MSHPTERATAATTVKDPVCGMDVDPTVSTHRSEHDGATFHFCSARCKATFDADPASYSSSGPDALADHDGAHEHHGHGPSADGAASTPAPGEVAEWTCPMHPEIRRPGPGSCPICGMALEPVMVTADSGPSPELAD
;
A
#
# COMPACT_ATOMS: atom_id res chain seq x y z
N MET A 1 -19.65 51.25 -9.10
CA MET A 1 -19.60 50.08 -10.00
C MET A 1 -19.20 48.90 -9.13
N SER A 2 -20.19 48.08 -8.82
CA SER A 2 -20.09 46.98 -7.86
C SER A 2 -19.09 45.94 -8.33
N HIS A 3 -18.14 45.60 -7.47
CA HIS A 3 -17.25 44.47 -7.71
C HIS A 3 -18.12 43.21 -7.61
N PRO A 4 -18.12 42.29 -8.59
CA PRO A 4 -18.71 40.98 -8.38
C PRO A 4 -17.89 40.27 -7.30
N THR A 5 -18.60 39.73 -6.30
CA THR A 5 -18.00 38.84 -5.31
C THR A 5 -17.59 37.56 -6.03
N GLU A 6 -16.34 37.50 -6.47
CA GLU A 6 -15.75 36.25 -6.92
C GLU A 6 -15.63 35.35 -5.69
N ARG A 7 -16.49 34.34 -5.67
CA ARG A 7 -16.49 33.28 -4.67
C ARG A 7 -15.12 32.60 -4.79
N ALA A 8 -14.24 32.86 -3.83
CA ALA A 8 -13.03 32.09 -3.62
C ALA A 8 -13.46 30.67 -3.26
N THR A 9 -13.63 29.83 -4.28
CA THR A 9 -13.86 28.41 -4.13
C THR A 9 -12.61 27.85 -3.48
N ALA A 10 -12.76 27.22 -2.32
CA ALA A 10 -11.68 26.62 -1.56
C ALA A 10 -10.77 25.80 -2.48
N ALA A 11 -9.46 26.05 -2.39
CA ALA A 11 -8.43 25.32 -3.11
C ALA A 11 -8.31 23.91 -2.51
N THR A 12 -9.25 23.04 -2.84
CA THR A 12 -9.22 21.62 -2.50
C THR A 12 -8.41 20.92 -3.57
N THR A 13 -7.08 20.96 -3.43
CA THR A 13 -6.16 20.22 -4.28
C THR A 13 -6.34 18.72 -4.03
N VAL A 14 -6.51 17.93 -5.09
CA VAL A 14 -6.66 16.47 -5.02
C VAL A 14 -5.33 15.80 -5.36
N LYS A 15 -5.04 14.62 -4.81
CA LYS A 15 -3.81 13.89 -5.13
C LYS A 15 -3.96 13.09 -6.43
N ASP A 16 -2.97 13.21 -7.30
CA ASP A 16 -2.78 12.32 -8.45
C ASP A 16 -2.42 10.91 -7.93
N PRO A 17 -3.21 9.87 -8.25
CA PRO A 17 -3.01 8.53 -7.70
C PRO A 17 -1.81 7.79 -8.30
N VAL A 18 -1.25 8.26 -9.41
CA VAL A 18 -0.10 7.64 -10.10
C VAL A 18 1.22 8.14 -9.52
N CYS A 19 1.31 9.43 -9.18
CA CYS A 19 2.57 10.04 -8.72
C CYS A 19 2.51 10.70 -7.34
N GLY A 20 1.32 10.86 -6.75
CA GLY A 20 1.12 11.48 -5.44
C GLY A 20 1.19 13.01 -5.44
N MET A 21 1.30 13.63 -6.62
CA MET A 21 1.40 15.08 -6.77
C MET A 21 0.05 15.75 -6.54
N ASP A 22 0.05 16.90 -5.87
CA ASP A 22 -1.15 17.69 -5.64
C ASP A 22 -1.57 18.38 -6.95
N VAL A 23 -2.75 18.01 -7.46
CA VAL A 23 -3.34 18.55 -8.68
C VAL A 23 -4.61 19.31 -8.35
N ASP A 24 -4.77 20.49 -8.93
CA ASP A 24 -5.97 21.26 -8.73
C ASP A 24 -7.09 20.74 -9.65
N PRO A 25 -8.23 20.29 -9.09
CA PRO A 25 -9.29 19.70 -9.87
C PRO A 25 -10.08 20.71 -10.71
N THR A 26 -9.93 22.01 -10.47
CA THR A 26 -10.65 23.07 -11.20
C THR A 26 -9.89 23.50 -12.45
N VAL A 27 -8.56 23.42 -12.45
CA VAL A 27 -7.73 23.77 -13.63
C VAL A 27 -7.16 22.56 -14.37
N SER A 28 -7.14 21.37 -13.77
CA SER A 28 -6.59 20.20 -14.46
C SER A 28 -7.45 19.77 -15.65
N THR A 29 -6.80 19.73 -16.82
CA THR A 29 -7.38 19.25 -18.08
C THR A 29 -7.34 17.72 -18.18
N HIS A 30 -6.45 17.06 -17.43
CA HIS A 30 -6.24 15.63 -17.51
C HIS A 30 -7.06 14.91 -16.44
N ARG A 31 -8.13 14.26 -16.87
CA ARG A 31 -9.12 13.60 -16.00
C ARG A 31 -9.56 12.27 -16.62
N SER A 32 -9.86 11.28 -15.80
CA SER A 32 -10.43 9.98 -16.21
C SER A 32 -11.51 9.55 -15.21
N GLU A 33 -12.51 8.83 -15.70
CA GLU A 33 -13.64 8.35 -14.90
C GLU A 33 -13.52 6.83 -14.76
N HIS A 34 -13.55 6.33 -13.53
CA HIS A 34 -13.50 4.90 -13.23
C HIS A 34 -14.35 4.59 -12.00
N ASP A 35 -15.17 3.54 -12.07
CA ASP A 35 -16.10 3.14 -11.00
C ASP A 35 -17.05 4.26 -10.51
N GLY A 36 -17.37 5.21 -11.40
CA GLY A 36 -18.19 6.39 -11.06
C GLY A 36 -17.42 7.49 -10.32
N ALA A 37 -16.13 7.29 -10.01
CA ALA A 37 -15.25 8.29 -9.45
C ALA A 37 -14.46 9.03 -10.55
N THR A 38 -14.24 10.33 -10.32
CA THR A 38 -13.48 11.20 -11.22
C THR A 38 -12.07 11.38 -10.69
N PHE A 39 -11.07 10.88 -11.42
CA PHE A 39 -9.65 10.98 -11.08
C PHE A 39 -8.98 12.11 -11.87
N HIS A 40 -8.10 12.86 -11.19
CA HIS A 40 -7.37 13.98 -11.76
C HIS A 40 -5.88 13.69 -11.82
N PHE A 41 -5.24 14.13 -12.90
CA PHE A 41 -3.83 13.85 -13.16
C PHE A 41 -3.04 15.12 -13.37
N CYS A 42 -1.79 15.11 -12.93
CA CYS A 42 -0.86 16.22 -13.12
C CYS A 42 -0.43 16.38 -14.59
N SER A 43 -0.52 15.31 -15.39
CA SER A 43 -0.03 15.26 -16.76
C SER A 43 -0.71 14.19 -17.60
N ALA A 44 -0.61 14.32 -18.93
CA ALA A 44 -1.08 13.31 -19.88
C ALA A 44 -0.45 11.92 -19.66
N ARG A 45 0.81 11.87 -19.18
CA ARG A 45 1.50 10.61 -18.89
C ARG A 45 0.89 9.89 -17.69
N CYS A 46 0.58 10.62 -16.62
CA CYS A 46 -0.06 10.03 -15.44
C CYS A 46 -1.46 9.52 -15.77
N LYS A 47 -2.24 10.29 -16.56
CA LYS A 47 -3.52 9.82 -17.10
C LYS A 47 -3.37 8.51 -17.89
N ALA A 48 -2.44 8.45 -18.83
CA ALA A 48 -2.24 7.25 -19.66
C ALA A 48 -1.81 6.03 -18.83
N THR A 49 -0.99 6.21 -17.79
CA THR A 49 -0.63 5.13 -16.86
C THR A 49 -1.85 4.63 -16.08
N PHE A 50 -2.69 5.54 -15.59
CA PHE A 50 -3.93 5.17 -14.91
C PHE A 50 -4.89 4.43 -15.85
N ASP A 51 -5.07 4.90 -17.08
CA ASP A 51 -5.94 4.26 -18.07
C ASP A 51 -5.45 2.84 -18.45
N ALA A 52 -4.14 2.56 -18.31
CA ALA A 52 -3.58 1.24 -18.59
C ALA A 52 -3.89 0.19 -17.50
N ASP A 53 -3.95 0.61 -16.23
CA ASP A 53 -4.21 -0.28 -15.11
C ASP A 53 -4.94 0.45 -13.95
N PRO A 54 -6.21 0.87 -14.15
CA PRO A 54 -6.91 1.73 -13.20
C PRO A 54 -7.23 1.03 -11.87
N ALA A 55 -7.36 -0.30 -11.90
CA ALA A 55 -7.67 -1.12 -10.73
C ALA A 55 -6.59 -1.03 -9.63
N SER A 56 -5.32 -0.82 -10.01
CA SER A 56 -4.22 -0.65 -9.04
C SER A 56 -4.22 0.72 -8.36
N TYR A 57 -4.86 1.72 -8.98
CA TYR A 57 -4.82 3.12 -8.54
C TYR A 57 -6.15 3.61 -7.96
N SER A 58 -7.23 2.84 -8.10
CA SER A 58 -8.58 3.18 -7.62
C SER A 58 -8.82 2.90 -6.14
N SER A 59 -7.85 2.32 -5.40
CA SER A 59 -8.03 1.93 -4.00
C SER A 59 -8.09 3.09 -2.98
N SER A 60 -7.95 4.33 -3.44
CA SER A 60 -8.17 5.54 -2.64
C SER A 60 -9.18 6.44 -3.35
N GLY A 61 -10.46 6.12 -3.20
CA GLY A 61 -11.54 6.98 -3.67
C GLY A 61 -11.55 8.34 -2.95
N PRO A 62 -12.06 9.41 -3.57
CA PRO A 62 -12.07 10.76 -3.00
C PRO A 62 -13.01 10.98 -1.79
N ASP A 63 -13.63 9.93 -1.24
CA ASP A 63 -14.47 9.99 -0.04
C ASP A 63 -13.72 9.82 1.30
N ALA A 64 -12.38 9.94 1.30
CA ALA A 64 -11.56 9.94 2.51
C ALA A 64 -11.16 11.35 2.99
N LEU A 65 -11.90 12.40 2.59
CA LEU A 65 -11.67 13.79 3.01
C LEU A 65 -12.99 14.50 3.34
N ALA A 66 -13.75 13.95 4.29
CA ALA A 66 -14.65 14.76 5.11
C ALA A 66 -14.24 14.59 6.57
N ASP A 67 -13.52 15.61 7.06
CA ASP A 67 -13.13 15.87 8.45
C ASP A 67 -11.90 15.12 9.00
N HIS A 68 -10.76 15.81 8.99
CA HIS A 68 -9.63 15.51 9.87
C HIS A 68 -9.11 16.83 10.47
N ASP A 69 -9.94 17.49 11.29
CA ASP A 69 -9.49 18.54 12.21
C ASP A 69 -9.04 17.87 13.52
N GLY A 70 -7.77 17.46 13.54
CA GLY A 70 -7.13 16.93 14.73
C GLY A 70 -5.63 17.01 14.59
N ALA A 71 -4.95 17.61 15.57
CA ALA A 71 -3.50 17.58 15.64
C ALA A 71 -3.04 16.13 15.85
N HIS A 72 -2.60 15.47 14.78
CA HIS A 72 -1.99 14.14 14.86
C HIS A 72 -0.48 14.29 14.64
N GLU A 73 0.31 13.99 15.65
CA GLU A 73 1.72 13.67 15.46
C GLU A 73 1.80 12.37 14.64
N HIS A 74 2.40 12.44 13.45
CA HIS A 74 2.43 11.32 12.52
C HIS A 74 3.34 10.19 13.01
N HIS A 75 2.73 9.13 13.57
CA HIS A 75 3.32 7.79 13.61
C HIS A 75 2.47 6.82 12.79
N GLY A 76 3.05 6.31 11.70
CA GLY A 76 2.72 5.00 11.10
C GLY A 76 1.58 4.96 10.09
N HIS A 77 1.93 4.79 8.81
CA HIS A 77 1.01 4.39 7.75
C HIS A 77 0.81 2.87 7.74
N GLY A 78 -0.45 2.44 7.79
CA GLY A 78 -0.90 1.10 7.38
C GLY A 78 -2.26 0.77 8.00
N PRO A 79 -3.30 0.43 7.21
CA PRO A 79 -4.56 -0.04 7.79
C PRO A 79 -4.30 -1.37 8.52
N SER A 80 -4.62 -1.41 9.81
CA SER A 80 -4.88 -2.69 10.48
C SER A 80 -6.17 -3.25 9.91
N ALA A 81 -6.04 -4.16 8.95
CA ALA A 81 -7.02 -5.20 8.71
C ALA A 81 -6.50 -6.44 9.44
N ASP A 82 -7.12 -6.71 10.58
CA ASP A 82 -6.91 -7.89 11.38
C ASP A 82 -7.28 -9.15 10.58
N GLY A 83 -6.40 -10.14 10.60
CA GLY A 83 -6.76 -11.57 10.60
C GLY A 83 -7.66 -12.12 9.49
N ALA A 84 -7.05 -12.51 8.37
CA ALA A 84 -7.50 -13.70 7.64
C ALA A 84 -6.33 -14.67 7.51
N ALA A 85 -6.47 -15.81 8.18
CA ALA A 85 -5.51 -16.87 8.29
C ALA A 85 -5.01 -17.36 6.92
N SER A 86 -3.69 -17.32 6.71
CA SER A 86 -3.03 -18.35 5.93
C SER A 86 -2.37 -19.30 6.93
N THR A 87 -3.11 -20.34 7.29
CA THR A 87 -2.53 -21.54 7.89
C THR A 87 -1.50 -22.09 6.90
N PRO A 88 -0.19 -22.09 7.20
CA PRO A 88 0.75 -22.84 6.37
C PRO A 88 0.44 -24.33 6.54
N ALA A 89 0.26 -25.03 5.42
CA ALA A 89 0.23 -26.48 5.40
C ALA A 89 1.56 -27.03 5.97
N PRO A 90 1.56 -28.18 6.66
CA PRO A 90 2.77 -28.74 7.26
C PRO A 90 3.80 -29.11 6.16
N GLY A 91 4.94 -28.41 6.17
CA GLY A 91 6.04 -28.49 5.19
C GLY A 91 7.05 -27.33 5.37
N GLU A 92 7.41 -27.11 6.63
CA GLU A 92 7.63 -25.82 7.31
C GLU A 92 9.01 -25.16 7.07
N VAL A 93 9.01 -23.91 6.57
CA VAL A 93 10.11 -22.94 6.80
C VAL A 93 9.88 -22.31 8.17
N ALA A 94 10.44 -22.94 9.21
CA ALA A 94 10.13 -22.62 10.61
C ALA A 94 10.58 -21.21 11.05
N GLU A 95 11.45 -20.56 10.30
CA GLU A 95 11.98 -19.26 10.68
C GLU A 95 12.31 -18.41 9.44
N TRP A 96 11.96 -17.13 9.51
CA TRP A 96 12.17 -16.12 8.49
C TRP A 96 13.05 -15.01 9.08
N THR A 97 14.13 -14.65 8.38
CA THR A 97 15.15 -13.71 8.84
C THR A 97 15.39 -12.56 7.87
N CYS A 98 15.71 -11.38 8.40
CA CYS A 98 16.03 -10.20 7.60
C CYS A 98 17.51 -10.19 7.19
N PRO A 99 17.87 -9.91 5.92
CA PRO A 99 19.26 -9.88 5.45
C PRO A 99 20.11 -8.77 6.11
N MET A 100 19.47 -7.69 6.57
CA MET A 100 20.16 -6.57 7.24
C MET A 100 20.13 -6.68 8.78
N HIS A 101 19.20 -7.46 9.32
CA HIS A 101 18.97 -7.58 10.76
C HIS A 101 18.78 -9.06 11.13
N PRO A 102 19.87 -9.84 11.24
CA PRO A 102 19.82 -11.28 11.49
C PRO A 102 19.22 -11.65 12.86
N GLU A 103 19.11 -10.67 13.77
CA GLU A 103 18.45 -10.80 15.07
C GLU A 103 16.93 -10.89 14.96
N ILE A 104 16.34 -10.48 13.83
CA ILE A 104 14.91 -10.61 13.57
C ILE A 104 14.62 -12.01 13.01
N ARG A 105 13.90 -12.81 13.81
CA ARG A 105 13.46 -14.18 13.49
C ARG A 105 11.95 -14.29 13.71
N ARG A 106 11.19 -14.68 12.69
CA ARG A 106 9.72 -14.80 12.76
C ARG A 106 9.22 -16.11 12.16
N PRO A 107 8.08 -16.66 12.63
CA PRO A 107 7.58 -17.96 12.18
C PRO A 107 6.90 -17.94 10.80
N GLY A 108 6.93 -16.83 10.07
CA GLY A 108 6.24 -16.70 8.79
C GLY A 108 6.70 -15.50 7.95
N PRO A 109 6.25 -15.43 6.68
CA PRO A 109 6.61 -14.36 5.77
C PRO A 109 6.11 -13.01 6.28
N GLY A 110 6.90 -11.95 6.06
CA GLY A 110 6.52 -10.59 6.42
C GLY A 110 7.67 -9.58 6.24
N SER A 111 7.42 -8.32 6.59
CA SER A 111 8.40 -7.22 6.44
C SER A 111 9.10 -6.89 7.76
N CYS A 112 10.43 -6.80 7.73
CA CYS A 112 11.28 -6.52 8.89
C CYS A 112 10.81 -5.24 9.59
N PRO A 113 10.53 -5.26 10.91
CA PRO A 113 10.04 -4.08 11.63
C PRO A 113 11.10 -2.99 11.80
N ILE A 114 12.39 -3.30 11.56
CA ILE A 114 13.49 -2.34 11.69
C ILE A 114 13.73 -1.60 10.38
N CYS A 115 13.79 -2.30 9.25
CA CYS A 115 14.16 -1.71 7.95
C CYS A 115 13.09 -1.82 6.86
N GLY A 116 11.97 -2.49 7.11
CA GLY A 116 10.87 -2.66 6.15
C GLY A 116 11.09 -3.68 5.03
N MET A 117 12.28 -4.29 4.92
CA MET A 117 12.55 -5.28 3.87
C MET A 117 11.86 -6.62 4.14
N ALA A 118 11.53 -7.37 3.08
CA ALA A 118 10.97 -8.71 3.19
C ALA A 118 11.94 -9.64 3.94
N LEU A 119 11.41 -10.46 4.84
CA LEU A 119 12.16 -11.55 5.45
C LEU A 119 12.37 -12.67 4.43
N GLU A 120 13.51 -13.34 4.53
CA GLU A 120 13.83 -14.51 3.72
C GLU A 120 13.64 -15.79 4.55
N PRO A 121 13.10 -16.87 3.95
CA PRO A 121 12.91 -18.13 4.66
C PRO A 121 14.25 -18.79 4.92
N VAL A 122 14.57 -19.03 6.18
CA VAL A 122 15.67 -19.93 6.53
C VAL A 122 15.09 -21.32 6.74
N MET A 123 15.55 -22.28 5.94
CA MET A 123 15.21 -23.67 6.14
C MET A 123 15.90 -24.15 7.41
N VAL A 124 15.19 -24.13 8.54
CA VAL A 124 15.58 -24.96 9.69
C VAL A 124 15.28 -26.38 9.26
N THR A 125 16.30 -27.10 8.80
CA THR A 125 16.20 -28.54 8.65
C THR A 125 15.93 -29.10 10.04
N ALA A 126 14.66 -29.39 10.33
CA ALA A 126 14.32 -30.29 11.40
C ALA A 126 15.05 -31.59 11.10
N ASP A 127 16.12 -31.86 11.84
CA ASP A 127 16.70 -33.18 11.92
C ASP A 127 15.60 -34.11 12.47
N SER A 128 14.91 -34.77 11.55
CA SER A 128 14.33 -36.08 11.81
C SER A 128 15.25 -37.09 11.13
N GLY A 129 16.39 -37.39 11.77
CA GLY A 129 16.93 -38.74 11.65
C GLY A 129 16.07 -39.73 12.45
N PRO A 130 16.00 -41.03 12.12
CA PRO A 130 16.74 -41.77 11.10
C PRO A 130 15.83 -42.37 10.00
N SER A 131 16.33 -42.56 8.77
CA SER A 131 15.71 -43.51 7.83
C SER A 131 16.08 -44.94 8.25
N PRO A 132 15.12 -45.79 8.67
CA PRO A 132 15.35 -47.21 8.93
C PRO A 132 15.49 -47.98 7.60
N GLU A 133 16.69 -48.00 7.04
CA GLU A 133 17.10 -48.90 5.93
C GLU A 133 17.31 -50.34 6.44
N LEU A 134 16.25 -50.97 6.96
CA LEU A 134 16.29 -52.39 7.36
C LEU A 134 14.95 -53.07 7.03
N ALA A 135 14.84 -53.67 5.82
CA ALA A 135 14.26 -55.00 5.53
C ALA A 135 13.97 -55.20 4.02
N ASP A 136 14.95 -55.66 3.23
CA ASP A 136 14.91 -56.95 2.48
C ASP A 136 16.27 -57.20 1.79
#